data_AF-A0A660L0M3-F1
#
_entry.id   AF-A0A660L0M3-F1
#
_cell.length_a   1.000
_cell.length_b   1.000
_cell.length_c   1.000
_cell.angle_alpha   90.00
_cell.angle_beta   90.00
_cell.angle_gamma   90.00
#
_symmetry.space_group_name_H-M   'P 1'
#
loop_
_entity.id
_entity.type
_entity.pdbx_description
1 polymer ?
#
loop_
_entity_poly.entity_id
_entity_poly.type
_entity_poly.pdbx_seq_one_letter_code
_entity_poly.pdbx_strand_id
1 'polypeptide(L)'
;MNLLPGINLNVTVAGHATQGEYALVEAVVADGTEIPPHVAQLEDVILHVLHGELALVVDREPSTLGTGATVVLERGVPRRLTATRPTRVLALITPAGLEQLLTVIADPATDPDDRAALLAVGGVQTVPAA
;
A
#
# COMPACT_ATOMS: atom_id res chain seq x y z
N MET A 1 10.46 -10.21 -11.07
CA MET A 1 9.15 -9.51 -11.13
C MET A 1 9.32 -8.20 -10.35
N ASN A 2 9.41 -7.03 -11.01
CA ASN A 2 9.58 -5.76 -10.31
C ASN A 2 8.28 -5.40 -9.60
N LEU A 3 8.27 -5.40 -8.28
CA LEU A 3 7.01 -5.40 -7.54
C LEU A 3 6.31 -4.04 -7.47
N LEU A 4 6.96 -2.87 -7.66
CA LEU A 4 6.26 -1.57 -7.69
C LEU A 4 6.96 -0.44 -8.52
N PRO A 5 7.30 -0.62 -9.81
CA PRO A 5 7.65 0.53 -10.65
C PRO A 5 6.43 1.46 -10.77
N GLY A 6 6.58 2.75 -10.44
CA GLY A 6 5.50 3.74 -10.53
C GLY A 6 4.89 4.20 -9.20
N ILE A 7 5.40 3.74 -8.06
CA ILE A 7 5.01 4.25 -6.74
C ILE A 7 6.16 5.05 -6.13
N ASN A 8 5.93 6.32 -5.83
CA ASN A 8 6.82 7.16 -5.04
C ASN A 8 6.23 7.33 -3.64
N LEU A 9 7.05 7.09 -2.61
CA LEU A 9 6.64 7.13 -1.21
C LEU A 9 7.37 8.24 -0.47
N ASN A 10 6.64 8.97 0.36
CA ASN A 10 7.17 9.92 1.31
C ASN A 10 6.60 9.63 2.70
N VAL A 11 7.42 9.13 3.61
CA VAL A 11 7.02 8.92 5.00
C VAL A 11 7.01 10.27 5.72
N THR A 12 5.81 10.80 5.95
CA THR A 12 5.62 12.12 6.57
C THR A 12 5.60 12.05 8.09
N VAL A 13 5.13 10.93 8.65
CA VAL A 13 5.23 10.58 10.07
C VAL A 13 5.67 9.12 10.17
N ALA A 14 6.87 8.89 10.68
CA ALA A 14 7.40 7.54 10.90
C ALA A 14 6.95 6.96 12.24
N GLY A 15 6.86 5.63 12.35
CA GLY A 15 6.38 4.95 13.56
C GLY A 15 7.15 5.32 14.84
N HIS A 16 8.45 5.60 14.75
CA HIS A 16 9.23 5.99 15.93
C HIS A 16 8.76 7.31 16.56
N ALA A 17 8.14 8.20 15.77
CA ALA A 17 7.59 9.47 16.25
C ALA A 17 6.25 9.29 16.98
N THR A 18 5.61 8.13 16.83
CA THR A 18 4.30 7.79 17.37
C THR A 18 4.36 6.59 18.32
N GLN A 19 5.57 6.23 18.79
CA GLN A 19 5.81 5.07 19.65
C GLN A 19 5.35 3.73 19.04
N GLY A 20 5.29 3.65 17.71
CA GLY A 20 4.87 2.47 16.96
C GLY A 20 3.36 2.39 16.70
N GLU A 21 2.56 3.35 17.17
CA GLU A 21 1.10 3.27 17.07
C GLU A 21 0.58 3.48 15.65
N TYR A 22 1.17 4.42 14.90
CA TYR A 22 0.81 4.63 13.49
C TYR A 22 1.91 5.33 12.69
N ALA A 23 1.92 5.11 11.39
CA ALA A 23 2.72 5.88 10.43
C ALA A 23 1.80 6.60 9.44
N LEU A 24 2.25 7.73 8.91
CA LEU A 24 1.58 8.46 7.83
C LEU A 24 2.50 8.54 6.63
N VAL A 25 2.06 7.94 5.53
CA VAL A 25 2.80 7.87 4.28
C VAL A 25 2.00 8.57 3.20
N GLU A 26 2.65 9.46 2.48
CA GLU A 26 2.12 9.98 1.22
C GLU A 26 2.65 9.12 0.08
N ALA A 27 1.75 8.66 -0.80
CA ALA A 27 2.12 7.87 -1.98
C ALA A 27 1.60 8.54 -3.26
N VAL A 28 2.48 8.65 -4.25
CA VAL A 28 2.12 9.02 -5.63
C VAL A 28 2.25 7.78 -6.49
N VAL A 29 1.13 7.37 -7.08
CA VAL A 29 0.97 6.16 -7.87
C VAL A 29 0.71 6.55 -9.32
N ALA A 30 1.58 6.13 -10.22
CA ALA A 30 1.44 6.39 -11.65
C ALA A 30 0.21 5.67 -12.23
N ASP A 31 -0.33 6.22 -13.32
CA ASP A 31 -1.44 5.60 -14.05
C ASP A 31 -1.11 4.17 -14.50
N GLY A 32 -2.09 3.27 -14.37
CA GLY A 32 -1.95 1.86 -14.69
C GLY A 32 -1.12 1.04 -13.69
N THR A 33 -0.56 1.66 -12.63
CA THR A 33 0.18 0.91 -11.62
C THR A 33 -0.77 0.00 -10.85
N GLU A 34 -0.44 -1.29 -10.82
CA GLU A 34 -1.15 -2.28 -10.03
C GLU A 34 -0.38 -2.58 -8.75
N ILE A 35 -1.10 -2.59 -7.63
CA ILE A 35 -0.66 -3.23 -6.40
C ILE A 35 -1.30 -4.64 -6.44
N PRO A 36 -0.51 -5.70 -6.68
CA PRO A 36 -1.02 -7.04 -6.89
C PRO A 36 -1.93 -7.52 -5.75
N PRO A 37 -2.79 -8.53 -5.99
CA PRO A 37 -3.59 -9.12 -4.94
C PRO A 37 -2.73 -9.56 -3.75
N HIS A 38 -3.03 -9.02 -2.57
CA HIS A 38 -2.31 -9.31 -1.35
C HIS A 38 -3.23 -9.28 -0.12
N VAL A 39 -2.72 -9.78 0.99
CA VAL A 39 -3.31 -9.64 2.32
C VAL A 39 -2.23 -9.15 3.28
N ALA A 40 -2.53 -8.09 4.03
CA ALA A 40 -1.72 -7.59 5.14
C ALA A 40 -2.22 -8.23 6.43
N GLN A 41 -1.36 -8.90 7.20
CA GLN A 41 -1.76 -9.59 8.43
C GLN A 41 -1.58 -8.75 9.70
N LEU A 42 -0.69 -7.75 9.67
CA LEU A 42 -0.27 -7.05 10.89
C LEU A 42 -0.90 -5.67 11.03
N GLU A 43 -1.21 -5.00 9.93
CA GLU A 43 -1.67 -3.61 9.91
C GLU A 43 -3.00 -3.42 9.19
N ASP A 44 -3.81 -2.52 9.75
CA ASP A 44 -4.87 -1.86 9.01
C ASP A 44 -4.27 -0.67 8.25
N VAL A 45 -4.78 -0.42 7.04
CA VAL A 45 -4.35 0.72 6.22
C VAL A 45 -5.55 1.57 5.85
N ILE A 46 -5.56 2.82 6.29
CA ILE A 46 -6.57 3.80 5.88
C ILE A 46 -6.01 4.60 4.72
N LEU A 47 -6.65 4.52 3.56
CA LEU A 47 -6.29 5.30 2.38
C LEU A 47 -7.26 6.47 2.22
N HIS A 48 -6.71 7.67 2.06
CA HIS A 48 -7.44 8.87 1.67
C HIS A 48 -6.88 9.42 0.36
N VAL A 49 -7.74 9.57 -0.66
CA VAL A 49 -7.30 10.05 -1.97
C VAL A 49 -7.24 11.57 -1.98
N LEU A 50 -6.04 12.12 -2.08
CA LEU A 50 -5.82 13.56 -2.22
C LEU A 50 -6.11 14.05 -3.64
N HIS A 51 -5.79 13.23 -4.65
CA HIS A 51 -6.02 13.52 -6.06
C HIS A 51 -6.01 12.23 -6.87
N GLY A 52 -6.81 12.15 -7.93
CA GLY A 52 -6.85 11.00 -8.84
C GLY A 52 -7.93 10.00 -8.47
N GLU A 53 -7.68 8.73 -8.82
CA GLU A 53 -8.63 7.62 -8.71
C GLU A 53 -7.92 6.27 -8.54
N LEU A 54 -8.46 5.42 -7.66
CA LEU A 54 -8.09 4.02 -7.49
C LEU A 54 -9.30 3.14 -7.78
N ALA A 55 -9.10 2.08 -8.56
CA ALA A 55 -9.98 0.92 -8.56
C ALA A 55 -9.51 -0.06 -7.47
N LEU A 56 -10.45 -0.58 -6.68
CA LEU A 56 -10.18 -1.52 -5.60
C LEU A 56 -11.03 -2.77 -5.78
N VAL A 57 -10.47 -3.90 -5.37
CA VAL A 57 -11.23 -5.11 -5.09
C VAL A 57 -10.87 -5.51 -3.67
N VAL A 58 -11.81 -5.47 -2.73
CA VAL A 58 -11.62 -5.82 -1.32
C VAL A 58 -12.63 -6.91 -0.98
N ASP A 59 -12.16 -8.05 -0.48
CA ASP A 59 -12.99 -9.26 -0.28
C ASP A 59 -13.90 -9.61 -1.48
N ARG A 60 -13.35 -9.50 -2.70
CA ARG A 60 -14.06 -9.73 -3.99
C ARG A 60 -15.11 -8.68 -4.35
N GLU A 61 -15.29 -7.63 -3.55
CA GLU A 61 -16.19 -6.53 -3.89
C GLU A 61 -15.43 -5.42 -4.63
N PRO A 62 -15.78 -5.13 -5.90
CA PRO A 62 -15.15 -4.06 -6.65
C PRO A 62 -15.71 -2.69 -6.23
N SER A 63 -14.84 -1.70 -6.13
CA SER A 63 -15.20 -0.30 -5.87
C SER A 63 -14.21 0.66 -6.51
N THR A 64 -14.53 1.95 -6.47
CA THR A 64 -13.67 3.02 -6.97
C THR A 64 -13.57 4.12 -5.93
N LEU A 65 -12.35 4.53 -5.60
CA LEU A 65 -12.05 5.66 -4.73
C LEU A 65 -11.53 6.83 -5.56
N GLY A 66 -12.35 7.86 -5.71
CA GLY A 66 -11.96 9.13 -6.30
C GLY A 66 -11.42 10.12 -5.26
N THR A 67 -11.03 11.31 -5.72
CA THR A 67 -10.54 12.41 -4.88
C THR A 67 -11.50 12.75 -3.74
N GLY A 68 -10.96 12.87 -2.53
CA GLY A 68 -11.70 13.15 -1.29
C GLY A 68 -12.30 11.91 -0.61
N ALA A 69 -12.29 10.75 -1.26
CA ALA A 69 -12.79 9.52 -0.68
C ALA A 69 -11.76 8.86 0.26
N THR A 70 -12.28 8.09 1.22
CA THR A 70 -11.48 7.32 2.19
C THR A 70 -11.97 5.88 2.25
N VAL A 71 -11.06 4.93 2.44
CA VAL A 71 -11.38 3.53 2.72
C VAL A 71 -10.48 2.99 3.83
N VAL A 72 -11.00 2.08 4.63
CA VAL A 72 -10.24 1.28 5.58
C VAL A 72 -9.97 -0.08 4.95
N LEU A 73 -8.71 -0.45 4.86
CA LEU A 73 -8.26 -1.76 4.39
C LEU A 73 -7.86 -2.58 5.62
N GLU A 74 -8.83 -3.31 6.16
CA GLU A 74 -8.67 -4.11 7.38
C GLU A 74 -7.68 -5.25 7.18
N ARG A 75 -6.79 -5.47 8.15
CA ARG A 75 -5.86 -6.60 8.19
C ARG A 75 -6.61 -7.93 8.02
N GLY A 76 -5.95 -8.90 7.39
CA GLY A 76 -6.53 -10.21 7.11
C GLY A 76 -7.51 -10.23 5.92
N VAL A 77 -7.90 -9.06 5.38
CA VAL A 77 -8.82 -8.97 4.23
C VAL A 77 -8.02 -8.89 2.92
N PRO A 78 -8.20 -9.86 1.99
CA PRO A 78 -7.58 -9.83 0.67
C PRO A 78 -8.00 -8.60 -0.14
N ARG A 79 -7.04 -7.98 -0.81
CA ARG A 79 -7.26 -6.75 -1.57
C ARG A 79 -6.37 -6.65 -2.81
N ARG A 80 -6.87 -5.97 -3.83
CA ARG A 80 -6.14 -5.55 -5.04
C ARG A 80 -6.45 -4.09 -5.31
N LEU A 81 -5.45 -3.32 -5.69
CA LEU A 81 -5.61 -1.91 -6.03
C LEU A 81 -4.96 -1.62 -7.38
N THR A 82 -5.60 -0.75 -8.16
CA THR A 82 -5.07 -0.27 -9.43
C THR A 82 -5.33 1.22 -9.55
N ALA A 83 -4.29 2.00 -9.87
CA ALA A 83 -4.48 3.39 -10.24
C ALA A 83 -5.02 3.46 -11.67
N THR A 84 -6.23 4.00 -11.83
CA THR A 84 -6.88 4.22 -13.14
C THR A 84 -6.56 5.60 -13.72
N ARG A 85 -5.86 6.43 -12.94
CA ARG A 85 -5.29 7.75 -13.27
C ARG A 85 -4.05 7.97 -12.40
N PRO A 86 -3.20 8.97 -12.67
CA PRO A 86 -2.17 9.38 -11.72
C PRO A 86 -2.81 9.80 -10.39
N THR A 87 -2.44 9.10 -9.32
CA THR A 87 -3.16 9.17 -8.04
C THR A 87 -2.21 9.49 -6.89
N ARG A 88 -2.62 10.43 -6.05
CA ARG A 88 -1.91 10.82 -4.82
C ARG A 88 -2.79 10.47 -3.64
N VAL A 89 -2.26 9.68 -2.70
CA VAL A 89 -2.98 9.22 -1.52
C VAL A 89 -2.18 9.48 -0.24
N LEU A 90 -2.90 9.68 0.86
CA LEU A 90 -2.37 9.50 2.20
C LEU A 90 -2.75 8.11 2.69
N ALA A 91 -1.78 7.38 3.21
CA ALA A 91 -1.94 6.10 3.86
C ALA A 91 -1.59 6.26 5.34
N LEU A 92 -2.57 6.08 6.22
CA LEU A 92 -2.33 5.87 7.65
C LEU A 92 -2.23 4.36 7.88
N ILE A 93 -1.11 3.95 8.47
CA ILE A 93 -0.80 2.54 8.73
C ILE A 93 -0.81 2.35 10.24
N THR A 94 -1.56 1.36 10.74
CA THR A 94 -1.61 1.06 12.19
C THR A 94 -1.72 -0.44 12.48
N PRO A 95 -0.88 -1.01 13.36
CA PRO A 95 0.31 -0.39 13.96
C PRO A 95 1.36 0.03 12.92
N ALA A 96 2.28 0.91 13.29
CA ALA A 96 3.38 1.28 12.40
C ALA A 96 4.36 0.10 12.18
N GLY A 97 5.17 0.19 11.14
CA GLY A 97 6.21 -0.77 10.80
C GLY A 97 6.28 -1.06 9.30
N LEU A 98 5.11 -1.15 8.64
CA LEU A 98 5.04 -1.42 7.20
C LEU A 98 5.71 -0.32 6.36
N GLU A 99 5.66 0.95 6.79
CA GLU A 99 6.24 2.09 6.05
C GLU A 99 7.75 1.92 5.80
N GLN A 100 8.45 1.25 6.72
CA GLN A 100 9.88 1.01 6.63
C GLN A 100 10.19 0.02 5.50
N LEU A 101 9.34 -1.00 5.34
CA LEU A 101 9.48 -2.00 4.29
C LEU A 101 9.08 -1.44 2.94
N LEU A 102 7.97 -0.69 2.87
CA LEU A 102 7.49 -0.09 1.63
C LEU A 102 8.55 0.80 0.96
N THR A 103 9.30 1.57 1.76
CA THR A 103 10.39 2.41 1.25
C THR A 103 11.49 1.59 0.57
N VAL A 104 11.85 0.43 1.15
CA VAL A 104 12.87 -0.47 0.59
C VAL A 104 12.35 -1.23 -0.63
N ILE A 105 11.08 -1.63 -0.62
CA ILE A 105 10.44 -2.37 -1.72
C ILE A 105 10.24 -1.48 -2.95
N ALA A 106 9.90 -0.20 -2.74
CA ALA A 106 9.71 0.78 -3.80
C ALA A 106 11.04 1.22 -4.45
N ASP A 107 12.18 1.01 -3.81
CA ASP A 107 13.49 1.26 -4.43
C ASP A 107 13.71 0.26 -5.59
N PRO A 108 13.87 0.74 -6.84
CA PRO A 108 14.12 -0.13 -7.99
C PRO A 108 15.43 -0.94 -7.88
N ALA A 109 16.40 -0.49 -7.07
CA ALA A 109 17.68 -1.17 -6.89
C ALA A 109 17.60 -2.41 -5.98
N THR A 110 16.53 -2.58 -5.20
CA THR A 110 16.35 -3.75 -4.32
C THR A 110 16.21 -5.04 -5.14
N ASP A 111 16.81 -6.15 -4.70
CA ASP A 111 16.69 -7.44 -5.37
C ASP A 111 15.24 -7.98 -5.27
N PRO A 112 14.68 -8.59 -6.33
CA PRO A 112 13.33 -9.19 -6.27
C PRO A 112 13.12 -10.21 -5.15
N ASP A 113 14.13 -11.03 -4.83
CA ASP A 113 14.02 -12.04 -3.76
C ASP A 113 14.03 -11.38 -2.37
N ASP A 114 14.83 -10.31 -2.21
CA ASP A 114 14.83 -9.49 -0.99
C ASP A 114 13.47 -8.80 -0.78
N ARG A 115 12.83 -8.30 -1.85
CA ARG A 115 11.49 -7.69 -1.74
C ARG A 115 10.45 -8.67 -1.22
N ALA A 116 10.45 -9.90 -1.72
CA ALA A 116 9.50 -10.93 -1.28
C ALA A 116 9.73 -11.31 0.19
N ALA A 117 10.99 -11.45 0.60
CA ALA A 117 11.34 -11.71 2.00
C ALA A 117 10.92 -10.55 2.91
N LEU A 118 11.15 -9.30 2.50
CA LEU A 118 10.76 -8.10 3.25
C LEU A 118 9.24 -8.00 3.41
N LEU A 119 8.46 -8.26 2.35
CA LEU A 119 7.00 -8.31 2.43
C LEU A 119 6.53 -9.37 3.43
N ALA A 120 7.11 -10.57 3.38
CA ALA A 120 6.77 -11.65 4.30
C ALA A 120 7.08 -11.30 5.76
N VAL A 121 8.22 -10.67 6.04
CA VAL A 121 8.57 -10.15 7.38
C VAL A 121 7.57 -9.10 7.84
N GLY A 122 7.09 -8.25 6.93
CA GLY A 122 6.01 -7.29 7.18
C GLY A 122 4.61 -7.90 7.29
N GLY A 123 4.48 -9.22 7.21
CA GLY A 123 3.16 -9.89 7.22
C GLY A 123 2.30 -9.61 6.00
N VAL A 124 2.89 -9.13 4.90
CA VAL A 124 2.22 -8.97 3.61
C VAL A 124 2.44 -10.21 2.76
N GLN A 125 1.35 -10.85 2.35
CA GLN A 125 1.38 -12.06 1.54
C GLN A 125 0.68 -11.80 0.21
N THR A 126 1.33 -12.14 -0.90
CA THR A 126 0.67 -12.16 -2.21
C THR A 126 -0.33 -13.31 -2.24
N VAL A 127 -1.52 -13.06 -2.79
CA VAL A 127 -2.55 -14.07 -2.98
C VAL A 127 -2.85 -14.24 -4.48
N PRO A 128 -3.41 -15.38 -4.92
CA PRO A 128 -3.84 -15.53 -6.30
C PRO A 128 -4.86 -14.44 -6.69
N ALA A 129 -4.84 -14.01 -7.95
CA ALA A 129 -5.94 -13.25 -8.51
C ALA A 129 -7.18 -14.15 -8.52
N ALA A 130 -8.22 -13.76 -7.78
CA ALA A 130 -9.54 -14.39 -7.82
C ALA A 130 -10.28 -14.02 -9.11
#